data_AF-A0A6G3R958-F1
#
_entry.id   AF-A0A6G3R958-F1
#
_cell.length_a   1.000
_cell.length_b   1.000
_cell.length_c   1.000
_cell.angle_alpha   90.00
_cell.angle_beta   90.00
_cell.angle_gamma   90.00
#
_symmetry.space_group_name_H-M   'P 1'
#
loop_
_entity.id
_entity.type
_entity.pdbx_description
1 polymer ?
#
loop_
_entity_poly.entity_id
_entity_poly.type
_entity_poly.pdbx_seq_one_letter_code
_entity_poly.pdbx_strand_id
1 'polypeptide(L)'
;MTRTHRRALITGIVLLATLPACPSPSWAAPAEWRPRPADLVEEVNRQRAAAGCRPVRLRVSLTRAAQRHSADMSRHRRLSHTGSDGSRPPGRMRAAGFRAGPTG
;
A
#
# COMPACT_ATOMS: atom_id res chain seq x y z
N MET A 1 -16.99 26.91 48.14
CA MET A 1 -18.42 26.82 47.79
C MET A 1 -18.72 25.45 47.21
N THR A 2 -18.92 24.47 48.09
CA THR A 2 -19.28 23.08 47.73
C THR A 2 -20.80 22.96 47.65
N ARG A 3 -21.34 22.74 46.45
CA ARG A 3 -22.77 22.47 46.26
C ARG A 3 -23.01 20.97 46.19
N THR A 4 -23.58 20.46 47.27
CA THR A 4 -23.90 19.06 47.52
C THR A 4 -25.31 18.70 47.02
N HIS A 5 -25.46 17.46 46.55
CA HIS A 5 -26.70 16.67 46.32
C HIS A 5 -27.60 17.11 45.14
N ARG A 6 -28.06 16.19 44.29
CA ARG A 6 -29.01 15.11 44.63
C ARG A 6 -28.84 13.89 43.71
N ARG A 7 -28.85 12.71 44.33
CA ARG A 7 -28.95 11.40 43.68
C ARG A 7 -30.35 11.25 43.10
N ALA A 8 -30.46 10.97 41.81
CA ALA A 8 -31.67 10.43 41.20
C ALA A 8 -31.34 9.01 40.71
N LEU A 9 -31.81 8.03 41.47
CA LEU A 9 -31.97 6.65 41.00
C LEU A 9 -33.04 6.69 39.92
N ILE A 10 -32.67 6.45 38.66
CA ILE A 10 -33.60 6.08 37.61
C ILE A 10 -33.17 4.73 37.09
N THR A 11 -33.78 3.71 37.70
CA THR A 11 -33.98 2.39 37.15
C THR A 11 -34.62 2.57 35.76
N GLY A 12 -33.87 2.31 34.69
CA GLY A 12 -34.32 2.58 33.34
C GLY A 12 -33.66 1.64 32.33
N ILE A 13 -34.27 0.46 32.19
CA ILE A 13 -34.40 -0.33 30.95
C ILE A 13 -33.18 -0.27 30.01
N VAL A 14 -32.37 -1.33 30.03
CA VAL A 14 -31.54 -1.70 28.88
C VAL A 14 -32.49 -2.02 27.73
N LEU A 15 -32.85 -1.00 26.94
CA LEU A 15 -33.47 -1.20 25.65
C LEU A 15 -32.33 -1.61 24.72
N LEU A 16 -32.17 -2.92 24.54
CA LEU A 16 -31.34 -3.48 23.49
C LEU A 16 -31.99 -3.10 22.15
N ALA A 17 -31.71 -1.89 21.67
CA ALA A 17 -32.11 -1.44 20.35
C ALA A 17 -31.40 -2.32 19.33
N THR A 18 -32.09 -3.34 18.83
CA THR A 18 -31.71 -4.07 17.62
C THR A 18 -31.81 -3.09 16.45
N LEU A 19 -30.76 -2.31 16.23
CA LEU A 19 -30.64 -1.53 15.00
C LEU A 19 -30.63 -2.54 13.84
N PRO A 20 -31.49 -2.40 12.82
CA PRO A 20 -31.36 -3.20 11.62
C PRO A 20 -29.98 -2.90 11.04
N ALA A 21 -29.16 -3.93 10.85
CA ALA A 21 -27.88 -3.80 10.17
C ALA A 21 -28.14 -3.18 8.80
N CYS A 22 -27.63 -1.97 8.57
CA CYS A 22 -27.70 -1.34 7.26
C CYS A 22 -26.98 -2.29 6.27
N PRO A 23 -27.58 -2.67 5.13
CA PRO A 23 -26.92 -3.50 4.15
C PRO A 23 -25.61 -2.80 3.76
N SER A 24 -24.49 -3.52 3.91
CA SER A 24 -23.19 -2.98 3.54
C SER A 24 -23.23 -2.51 2.09
N PRO A 25 -22.75 -1.30 1.77
CA PRO A 25 -22.89 -0.76 0.44
C PRO A 25 -22.10 -1.65 -0.54
N SER A 26 -22.71 -2.02 -1.67
CA SER A 26 -22.15 -2.95 -2.67
C SER A 26 -20.86 -2.47 -3.33
N TRP A 27 -20.44 -1.22 -3.06
CA TRP A 27 -19.13 -0.70 -3.42
C TRP A 27 -18.02 -1.06 -2.41
N ALA A 28 -18.34 -1.84 -1.35
CA ALA A 28 -17.35 -2.36 -0.43
C ALA A 28 -16.19 -2.89 -1.27
N ALA A 29 -15.02 -2.29 -1.07
CA ALA A 29 -13.86 -2.57 -1.91
C ALA A 29 -13.69 -4.10 -1.97
N PRO A 30 -13.43 -4.67 -3.16
CA PRO A 30 -13.10 -6.09 -3.25
C PRO A 30 -11.99 -6.39 -2.24
N ALA A 31 -11.96 -7.64 -1.75
CA ALA A 31 -10.88 -8.15 -0.90
C ALA A 31 -9.55 -7.50 -1.33
N GLU A 32 -8.91 -6.79 -0.38
CA GLU A 32 -7.80 -5.86 -0.61
C GLU A 32 -6.94 -6.34 -1.78
N TRP A 33 -6.93 -5.61 -2.91
CA TRP A 33 -6.05 -5.93 -4.03
C TRP A 33 -4.60 -5.74 -3.57
N ARG A 34 -4.00 -6.85 -3.11
CA ARG A 34 -2.61 -6.97 -2.65
C ARG A 34 -1.88 -7.97 -3.53
N PRO A 35 -1.67 -7.66 -4.81
CA PRO A 35 -0.94 -8.56 -5.68
C PRO A 35 0.45 -8.77 -5.07
N ARG A 36 0.90 -10.02 -5.01
CA ARG A 36 2.28 -10.28 -4.66
C ARG A 36 3.13 -9.73 -5.80
N PRO A 37 4.34 -9.21 -5.54
CA PRO A 37 5.23 -8.77 -6.62
C PRO A 37 5.46 -9.85 -7.70
N ALA A 38 5.36 -11.13 -7.33
CA ALA A 38 5.44 -12.26 -8.25
C ALA A 38 4.29 -12.27 -9.27
N ASP A 39 3.05 -12.06 -8.82
CA ASP A 39 1.85 -12.05 -9.67
C ASP A 39 1.96 -10.93 -10.74
N LEU A 40 2.49 -9.77 -10.35
CA LEU A 40 2.73 -8.65 -11.28
C LEU A 40 3.81 -8.97 -12.31
N VAL A 41 4.90 -9.61 -11.90
CA VAL A 41 6.00 -9.94 -12.84
C VAL A 41 5.61 -11.07 -13.78
N GLU A 42 4.76 -11.99 -13.35
CA GLU A 42 4.16 -13.00 -14.23
C GLU A 42 3.34 -12.35 -15.34
N GLU A 43 2.43 -11.43 -15.00
CA GLU A 43 1.64 -10.71 -15.99
C GLU A 43 2.52 -9.86 -16.92
N VAL A 44 3.52 -9.15 -16.38
CA VAL A 44 4.49 -8.41 -17.20
C VAL A 44 5.23 -9.35 -18.16
N ASN A 45 5.64 -10.54 -17.70
CA ASN A 45 6.32 -11.50 -18.55
C ASN A 45 5.41 -12.11 -19.62
N ARG A 46 4.12 -12.28 -19.34
CA ARG A 46 3.12 -12.68 -20.34
C ARG A 46 3.06 -11.66 -21.48
N GLN A 47 2.99 -10.37 -21.15
CA GLN A 47 3.00 -9.30 -22.15
C GLN A 47 4.32 -9.21 -22.91
N ARG A 48 5.45 -9.41 -22.22
CA ARG A 48 6.78 -9.46 -22.86
C ARG A 48 6.89 -10.61 -23.84
N ALA A 49 6.39 -11.79 -23.49
CA ALA A 49 6.38 -12.95 -24.38
C ALA A 49 5.52 -12.70 -25.63
N ALA A 50 4.33 -12.09 -25.47
CA ALA A 50 3.50 -11.69 -26.60
C ALA A 50 4.21 -10.69 -27.55
N ALA A 51 5.11 -9.86 -27.01
CA ALA A 51 5.94 -8.93 -27.76
C ALA A 51 7.31 -9.52 -28.20
N GLY A 52 7.53 -10.83 -28.10
CA GLY A 52 8.80 -11.48 -28.48
C GLY A 52 10.00 -11.13 -27.58
N CYS A 53 9.76 -10.54 -26.41
CA CYS A 53 10.79 -10.12 -25.46
C CYS A 53 11.14 -11.22 -24.45
N ARG A 54 12.42 -11.33 -24.09
CA ARG A 54 12.87 -12.23 -23.00
C ARG A 54 12.23 -11.87 -21.65
N PRO A 55 11.91 -12.84 -20.78
CA PRO A 55 11.32 -12.55 -19.47
C PRO A 55 12.29 -11.81 -18.56
N VAL A 56 11.76 -10.94 -17.71
CA VAL A 56 12.49 -10.34 -16.58
C VAL A 56 12.35 -11.19 -15.32
N ARG A 57 13.26 -10.99 -14.37
CA ARG A 57 13.24 -11.65 -13.07
C ARG A 57 13.21 -10.63 -11.95
N LEU A 58 12.47 -10.95 -10.89
CA LEU A 58 12.53 -10.18 -9.65
C LEU A 58 13.91 -10.32 -9.01
N ARG A 59 14.43 -9.20 -8.50
CA ARG A 59 15.57 -9.18 -7.58
C ARG A 59 15.10 -8.56 -6.27
N VAL A 60 15.19 -9.34 -5.18
CA VAL A 60 14.71 -8.92 -3.85
C VAL A 60 15.28 -7.56 -3.43
N SER A 61 16.56 -7.29 -3.73
CA SER A 61 17.18 -6.00 -3.39
C SER A 61 16.55 -4.82 -4.14
N LEU A 62 16.21 -4.99 -5.42
CA LEU A 62 15.52 -3.97 -6.22
C LEU A 62 14.06 -3.81 -5.78
N THR A 63 13.37 -4.90 -5.45
CA THR A 63 12.01 -4.84 -4.90
C THR A 63 11.98 -4.03 -3.60
N ARG A 64 12.93 -4.24 -2.70
CA ARG A 64 13.07 -3.45 -1.47
C ARG A 64 13.35 -1.97 -1.76
N ALA A 65 14.20 -1.67 -2.73
CA ALA A 65 14.47 -0.29 -3.13
C ALA A 65 13.23 0.41 -3.71
N ALA A 66 12.46 -0.28 -4.55
CA ALA A 66 11.19 0.22 -5.07
C ALA A 66 10.17 0.47 -3.95
N GLN A 67 10.02 -0.48 -3.03
CA GLN A 67 9.09 -0.31 -1.90
C GLN A 67 9.45 0.88 -1.01
N ARG A 68 10.75 1.09 -0.73
CA ARG A 68 11.22 2.28 0.01
C ARG A 68 10.86 3.58 -0.71
N HIS A 69 11.03 3.63 -2.02
CA HIS A 69 10.65 4.79 -2.83
C HIS A 69 9.14 5.04 -2.82
N SER A 70 8.31 3.99 -2.94
CA SER A 70 6.85 4.12 -2.83
C SER A 70 6.42 4.65 -1.45
N ALA A 71 7.05 4.17 -0.37
CA ALA A 71 6.78 4.66 0.97
C ALA A 71 7.27 6.11 1.18
N ASP A 72 8.38 6.49 0.56
CA ASP A 72 8.87 7.87 0.52
C ASP A 72 7.87 8.81 -0.18
N MET A 73 7.41 8.43 -1.38
CA MET A 73 6.39 9.18 -2.12
C MET A 73 5.09 9.34 -1.33
N SER A 74 4.65 8.28 -0.66
CA SER A 74 3.46 8.31 0.20
C SER A 74 3.62 9.27 1.39
N ARG A 75 4.74 9.18 2.11
CA ARG A 75 5.05 10.08 3.24
C ARG A 75 5.08 11.55 2.85
N HIS A 76 5.62 11.84 1.66
CA HIS A 76 5.76 13.21 1.16
C HIS A 76 4.58 13.66 0.28
N ARG A 77 3.54 12.83 0.12
CA ARG A 77 2.35 13.10 -0.71
C ARG A 77 2.71 13.57 -2.13
N ARG A 78 3.73 12.96 -2.73
CA ARG A 78 4.27 13.36 -4.03
C ARG A 78 4.64 12.14 -4.87
N LEU A 79 4.04 12.03 -6.05
CA LEU A 79 4.46 11.07 -7.08
C LEU A 79 5.61 11.66 -7.90
N SER A 80 6.77 11.01 -7.85
CA SER A 80 7.96 11.46 -8.60
C SER A 80 8.96 10.34 -8.80
N HIS A 81 9.78 10.45 -9.84
CA HIS A 81 10.95 9.59 -10.00
C HIS A 81 12.09 9.95 -9.06
N THR A 82 12.15 11.20 -8.60
CA THR A 82 13.17 11.71 -7.66
C THR A 82 12.67 11.53 -6.23
N GLY A 83 13.48 10.87 -5.39
CA GLY A 83 13.19 10.71 -3.96
C GLY A 83 13.28 12.05 -3.21
N SER A 84 12.72 12.11 -2.01
CA SER A 84 12.86 13.27 -1.11
C SER A 84 14.33 13.60 -0.77
N ASP A 85 15.20 12.58 -0.82
CA ASP A 85 16.65 12.66 -0.67
C ASP A 85 17.41 13.11 -1.95
N GLY A 86 16.69 13.46 -3.02
CA GLY A 86 17.27 13.81 -4.32
C GLY A 86 17.71 12.61 -5.16
N SER A 87 17.54 11.38 -4.68
CA SER A 87 17.98 10.19 -5.42
C SER A 87 17.19 10.00 -6.71
N ARG A 88 17.89 9.55 -7.76
CA ARG A 88 17.29 9.11 -9.05
C ARG A 88 17.25 7.58 -9.11
N PRO A 89 16.39 6.97 -9.96
CA PRO A 89 16.25 5.52 -10.04
C PRO A 89 17.58 4.76 -10.22
N PRO A 90 18.51 5.18 -11.10
CA PRO A 90 19.81 4.51 -11.23
C PRO A 90 20.65 4.55 -9.94
N GLY A 91 20.56 5.65 -9.18
CA GLY A 91 21.23 5.78 -7.89
C GLY A 91 20.67 4.80 -6.86
N ARG A 92 19.34 4.68 -6.76
CA ARG A 92 18.68 3.72 -5.87
C ARG A 92 18.97 2.27 -6.27
N MET A 93 19.06 1.97 -7.56
CA MET A 93 19.43 0.65 -8.07
C MET A 93 20.88 0.30 -7.71
N ARG A 94 21.83 1.22 -7.92
CA ARG A 94 23.24 1.03 -7.54
C ARG A 94 23.41 0.83 -6.03
N ALA A 95 22.71 1.63 -5.22
CA ALA A 95 22.70 1.48 -3.76
C ALA A 95 22.13 0.12 -3.31
N ALA A 96 21.24 -0.49 -4.11
CA ALA A 96 20.73 -1.85 -3.90
C ALA A 96 21.63 -2.97 -4.47
N GLY A 97 22.86 -2.63 -4.87
CA GLY A 97 23.83 -3.58 -5.43
C GLY A 97 23.56 -3.97 -6.88
N PHE A 98 22.68 -3.26 -7.60
CA PHE A 98 22.46 -3.51 -9.01
C PHE A 98 23.47 -2.73 -9.86
N ARG A 99 24.31 -3.48 -10.58
CA ARG A 99 25.18 -2.96 -11.63
C ARG A 99 24.53 -3.29 -12.97
N ALA A 100 24.15 -2.27 -13.73
CA ALA A 100 23.69 -2.47 -15.10
C ALA A 100 24.88 -3.00 -15.92
N GLY A 101 24.62 -3.97 -16.80
CA GLY A 101 25.57 -4.31 -17.85
C GLY A 101 25.66 -3.17 -18.87
N PRO A 102 26.60 -3.24 -19.83
CA PRO A 102 26.57 -2.35 -20.99
C PRO A 102 25.19 -2.51 -21.63
N THR A 103 24.40 -1.44 -21.64
CA THR A 103 23.23 -1.36 -22.49
C THR A 103 23.78 -1.25 -23.90
N GLY A 104 23.67 -2.33 -24.67
CA GLY A 104 23.85 -2.27 -26.13
C GLY A 104 22.77 -1.41 -26.77
#